data_AF-A0A940TX93-F1
#
_entry.id   AF-A0A940TX93-F1
#
_cell.length_a   1.000
_cell.length_b   1.000
_cell.length_c   1.000
_cell.angle_alpha   90.00
_cell.angle_beta   90.00
_cell.angle_gamma   90.00
#
_symmetry.space_group_name_H-M   'P 1'
#
loop_
_entity.id
_entity.type
_entity.pdbx_description
1 polymer ?
#
loop_
_entity_poly.entity_id
_entity_poly.type
_entity_poly.pdbx_seq_one_letter_code
_entity_poly.pdbx_strand_id
1 'polypeptide(L)'
;MHEVLPLNAEHSTRWILIGLALGLLLAIFLVRSFGSGQAIEVHAKMPEQGGWTPSDLAATAGQPLHLRLTSDDVLHGFAIGQSDQPPVDVEPGKMTELTLNFDQPGKYTYYCTRWCGPNHWRMRGTIEVQPDLNKPGAAASQSSQPEAEPLFIQMGVDIDGQPHTDRIPPDRPNARRGQALDTSLPEKYLAEEYYRTHSPVEVWESLRNEAFTQSYSDQQVWDLVAWIWRQGTSPAKLADGQMLFAQNCAACHGEMGAGDGVMAEAVAAEYASSGHGPAGPIDFTDPHRNLATSPVIQQGKIIRGGMGTGMPYWGPIFTEEQIWALVDYLWTFQFEY
;
A
#
# COMPACT_ATOMS: atom_id res chain seq x y z
N MET A 1 -82.30 -44.43 1.67
CA MET A 1 -81.75 -43.70 2.84
C MET A 1 -80.25 -43.88 2.79
N HIS A 2 -79.51 -42.82 2.41
CA HIS A 2 -78.06 -42.87 2.28
C HIS A 2 -77.41 -42.44 3.60
N GLU A 3 -76.58 -43.34 4.15
CA GLU A 3 -75.75 -43.13 5.32
C GLU A 3 -74.54 -42.25 4.93
N VAL A 4 -74.35 -41.14 5.63
CA VAL A 4 -73.20 -40.24 5.45
C VAL A 4 -72.26 -40.46 6.64
N LEU A 5 -71.07 -41.02 6.37
CA LEU A 5 -70.02 -41.25 7.38
C LEU A 5 -69.36 -39.91 7.80
N PRO A 6 -69.03 -39.72 9.09
CA PRO A 6 -68.39 -38.50 9.56
C PRO A 6 -66.91 -38.46 9.15
N LEU A 7 -66.49 -37.34 8.56
CA LEU A 7 -65.08 -37.05 8.27
C LEU A 7 -64.31 -36.75 9.58
N ASN A 8 -63.30 -37.55 9.86
CA ASN A 8 -62.42 -37.46 11.03
C ASN A 8 -61.54 -36.20 11.01
N ALA A 9 -61.94 -35.17 11.76
CA ALA A 9 -61.22 -33.90 11.93
C ALA A 9 -59.80 -34.04 12.55
N GLU A 10 -59.50 -35.15 13.22
CA GLU A 10 -58.15 -35.41 13.75
C GLU A 10 -57.12 -35.75 12.68
N HIS A 11 -57.54 -36.38 11.58
CA HIS A 11 -56.64 -36.72 10.49
C HIS A 11 -56.17 -35.47 9.74
N SER A 12 -57.07 -34.51 9.49
CA SER A 12 -56.73 -33.25 8.82
C SER A 12 -55.74 -32.40 9.60
N THR A 13 -55.85 -32.38 10.94
CA THR A 13 -54.96 -31.56 11.79
C THR A 13 -53.53 -32.11 11.80
N ARG A 14 -53.37 -33.44 11.82
CA ARG A 14 -52.04 -34.08 11.78
C ARG A 14 -51.32 -33.83 10.44
N TRP A 15 -52.03 -33.89 9.31
CA TRP A 15 -51.42 -33.62 8.00
C TRP A 15 -51.01 -32.16 7.82
N ILE A 16 -51.75 -31.20 8.40
CA ILE A 16 -51.38 -29.77 8.37
C ILE A 16 -50.11 -29.52 9.18
N LEU A 17 -49.98 -30.10 10.38
CA LEU A 17 -48.78 -29.94 11.22
C LEU A 17 -47.54 -30.57 10.59
N ILE A 18 -47.69 -31.74 9.96
CA ILE A 18 -46.61 -32.40 9.20
C ILE A 18 -46.20 -31.53 8.01
N GLY A 19 -47.15 -30.99 7.26
CA GLY A 19 -46.89 -30.09 6.13
C GLY A 19 -46.16 -28.79 6.53
N LEU A 20 -46.53 -28.19 7.67
CA LEU A 20 -45.86 -27.01 8.21
C LEU A 20 -44.44 -27.31 8.68
N ALA A 21 -44.22 -28.45 9.36
CA ALA A 21 -42.90 -28.88 9.80
C ALA A 21 -41.97 -29.19 8.61
N LEU A 22 -42.48 -29.90 7.59
CA LEU A 22 -41.74 -30.16 6.35
C LEU A 22 -41.46 -28.86 5.57
N GLY A 23 -42.42 -27.93 5.51
CA GLY A 23 -42.24 -26.63 4.89
C GLY A 23 -41.18 -25.77 5.59
N LEU A 24 -41.16 -25.77 6.93
CA LEU A 24 -40.14 -25.07 7.72
C LEU A 24 -38.75 -25.70 7.55
N LEU A 25 -38.65 -27.02 7.56
CA LEU A 25 -37.40 -27.74 7.31
C LEU A 25 -36.88 -27.50 5.89
N LEU A 26 -37.77 -27.47 4.89
CA LEU A 26 -37.43 -27.14 3.51
C LEU A 26 -37.00 -25.68 3.38
N ALA A 27 -37.66 -24.75 4.06
CA ALA A 27 -37.26 -23.34 4.08
C ALA A 27 -35.88 -23.15 4.74
N ILE A 28 -35.61 -23.81 5.88
CA ILE A 28 -34.30 -23.78 6.53
C ILE A 28 -33.22 -24.41 5.63
N PHE A 29 -33.54 -25.52 4.96
CA PHE A 29 -32.65 -26.16 4.00
C PHE A 29 -32.36 -25.27 2.79
N LEU A 30 -33.37 -24.62 2.22
CA LEU A 30 -33.22 -23.69 1.11
C LEU A 30 -32.44 -22.44 1.54
N VAL A 31 -32.70 -21.86 2.71
CA VAL A 31 -31.94 -20.72 3.23
C VAL A 31 -30.46 -21.09 3.47
N ARG A 32 -30.17 -22.28 3.99
CA ARG A 32 -28.80 -22.79 4.11
C ARG A 32 -28.16 -23.10 2.76
N SER A 33 -28.91 -23.61 1.81
CA SER A 33 -28.39 -24.03 0.50
C SER A 33 -28.22 -22.87 -0.48
N PHE A 34 -28.94 -21.75 -0.30
CA PHE A 34 -28.86 -20.56 -1.15
C PHE A 34 -28.06 -19.40 -0.52
N GLY A 35 -27.69 -19.48 0.76
CA GLY A 35 -27.11 -18.36 1.52
C GLY A 35 -25.63 -18.46 1.90
N SER A 36 -24.91 -19.52 1.54
CA SER A 36 -23.48 -19.64 1.90
C SER A 36 -22.65 -20.14 0.73
N GLY A 37 -21.97 -19.23 0.03
CA GLY A 37 -20.71 -19.62 -0.60
C GLY A 37 -19.83 -20.19 0.51
N GLN A 38 -19.33 -21.41 0.35
CA GLN A 38 -18.50 -22.08 1.34
C GLN A 38 -17.30 -21.19 1.66
N ALA A 39 -17.13 -20.81 2.93
CA ALA A 39 -16.03 -19.93 3.31
C ALA A 39 -14.68 -20.61 3.02
N ILE A 40 -13.76 -19.86 2.39
CA ILE A 40 -12.44 -20.35 2.03
C ILE A 40 -11.56 -20.29 3.28
N GLU A 41 -10.98 -21.43 3.67
CA GLU A 41 -10.02 -21.48 4.77
C GLU A 41 -8.63 -21.09 4.27
N VAL A 42 -7.99 -20.15 4.96
CA VAL A 42 -6.66 -19.64 4.63
C VAL A 42 -5.76 -19.76 5.86
N HIS A 43 -4.66 -20.50 5.69
CA HIS A 43 -3.64 -20.66 6.71
C HIS A 43 -2.52 -19.66 6.53
N ALA A 44 -2.07 -19.07 7.63
CA ALA A 44 -0.92 -18.20 7.71
C ALA A 44 0.28 -18.94 8.32
N LYS A 45 1.41 -18.86 7.62
CA LYS A 45 2.74 -19.24 8.13
C LYS A 45 3.75 -18.15 7.80
N MET A 46 4.88 -18.13 8.50
CA MET A 46 6.04 -17.33 8.12
C MET A 46 6.42 -17.63 6.65
N PRO A 47 6.90 -16.63 5.88
CA PRO A 47 7.12 -16.79 4.44
C PRO A 47 8.05 -17.95 4.06
N GLU A 48 9.11 -18.20 4.83
CA GLU A 48 10.02 -19.34 4.65
C GLU A 48 9.36 -20.72 4.86
N GLN A 49 8.15 -20.77 5.42
CA GLN A 49 7.36 -21.98 5.64
C GLN A 49 6.14 -22.10 4.71
N GLY A 50 6.03 -21.23 3.70
CA GLY A 50 4.98 -21.29 2.68
C GLY A 50 4.01 -20.12 2.68
N GLY A 51 4.08 -19.19 3.65
CA GLY A 51 3.25 -17.98 3.65
C GLY A 51 1.75 -18.27 3.77
N TRP A 52 0.95 -17.52 3.00
CA TRP A 52 -0.50 -17.71 2.92
C TRP A 52 -0.83 -18.95 2.09
N THR A 53 -1.70 -19.84 2.60
CA THR A 53 -2.16 -21.03 1.87
C THR A 53 -3.68 -21.16 1.95
N PRO A 54 -4.41 -21.06 0.81
CA PRO A 54 -3.93 -20.66 -0.50
C PRO A 54 -3.46 -19.18 -0.53
N SER A 55 -2.51 -18.86 -1.42
CA SER A 55 -2.00 -17.50 -1.66
C SER A 55 -2.79 -16.75 -2.74
N ASP A 56 -3.50 -17.49 -3.60
CA ASP A 56 -4.29 -16.95 -4.69
C ASP A 56 -5.74 -17.37 -4.49
N LEU A 57 -6.60 -16.36 -4.39
CA LEU A 57 -8.02 -16.48 -4.12
C LEU A 57 -8.79 -15.97 -5.34
N ALA A 58 -9.97 -16.53 -5.56
CA ALA A 58 -10.88 -16.08 -6.62
C ALA A 58 -12.17 -15.55 -6.00
N ALA A 59 -12.70 -14.47 -6.57
CA ALA A 59 -13.96 -13.88 -6.19
C ALA A 59 -14.73 -13.38 -7.42
N THR A 60 -16.00 -13.02 -7.23
CA THR A 60 -16.86 -12.45 -8.27
C THR A 60 -17.36 -11.08 -7.81
N ALA A 61 -17.27 -10.08 -8.70
CA ALA A 61 -17.64 -8.71 -8.37
C ALA A 61 -19.11 -8.59 -7.90
N GLY A 62 -19.32 -7.91 -6.78
CA GLY A 62 -20.61 -7.74 -6.14
C GLY A 62 -21.16 -8.99 -5.44
N GLN A 63 -20.35 -10.03 -5.24
CA GLN A 63 -20.66 -11.16 -4.37
C GLN A 63 -19.72 -11.16 -3.15
N PRO A 64 -20.21 -11.47 -1.94
CA PRO A 64 -19.37 -11.52 -0.75
C PRO A 64 -18.39 -12.69 -0.82
N LEU A 65 -17.11 -12.42 -0.56
CA LEU A 65 -16.07 -13.42 -0.35
C LEU A 65 -15.93 -13.69 1.15
N HIS A 66 -16.34 -14.89 1.58
CA HIS A 66 -16.21 -15.33 2.96
C HIS A 66 -14.89 -16.08 3.16
N LEU A 67 -14.06 -15.61 4.10
CA LEU A 67 -12.79 -16.21 4.48
C LEU A 67 -12.82 -16.69 5.94
N ARG A 68 -12.10 -17.78 6.20
CA ARG A 68 -11.80 -18.28 7.54
C ARG A 68 -10.28 -18.35 7.68
N LEU A 69 -9.71 -17.40 8.42
CA LEU A 69 -8.27 -17.23 8.58
C LEU A 69 -7.80 -17.91 9.87
N THR A 70 -6.67 -18.60 9.83
CA THR A 70 -5.97 -19.09 11.04
C THR A 70 -4.47 -19.03 10.84
N SER A 71 -3.72 -18.92 11.94
CA SER A 71 -2.27 -19.08 11.92
C SER A 71 -1.85 -20.46 12.38
N ASP A 72 -0.78 -20.98 11.77
CA ASP A 72 -0.16 -22.25 12.14
C ASP A 72 1.14 -22.06 12.95
N ASP A 73 1.61 -20.82 13.15
CA ASP A 73 2.86 -20.52 13.85
C ASP A 73 2.80 -19.31 14.81
N VAL A 74 2.84 -18.08 14.30
CA VAL A 74 2.94 -16.83 15.06
C VAL A 74 1.73 -15.92 14.81
N LEU A 75 1.65 -14.78 15.50
CA LEU A 75 0.64 -13.78 15.18
C LEU A 75 0.91 -13.17 13.80
N HIS A 76 -0.09 -13.24 12.92
CA HIS A 76 -0.09 -12.51 11.65
C HIS A 76 -1.17 -11.42 11.65
N GLY A 77 -1.13 -10.56 10.65
CA GLY A 77 -2.22 -9.65 10.32
C GLY A 77 -2.69 -9.91 8.91
N PHE A 78 -3.91 -9.51 8.58
CA PHE A 78 -4.45 -9.60 7.23
C PHE A 78 -5.11 -8.27 6.88
N ALA A 79 -4.68 -7.66 5.79
CA ALA A 79 -5.28 -6.45 5.23
C ALA A 79 -5.30 -6.51 3.71
N ILE A 80 -6.27 -5.84 3.11
CA ILE A 80 -6.33 -5.63 1.66
C ILE A 80 -5.64 -4.30 1.35
N GLY A 81 -4.71 -4.31 0.39
CA GLY A 81 -4.07 -3.10 -0.11
C GLY A 81 -5.07 -2.13 -0.73
N GLN A 82 -4.81 -0.83 -0.59
CA GLN A 82 -5.67 0.25 -1.09
C GLN A 82 -7.14 0.13 -0.63
N SER A 83 -7.37 -0.45 0.55
CA SER A 83 -8.70 -0.65 1.14
C SER A 83 -8.82 0.08 2.46
N ASP A 84 -10.00 0.66 2.71
CA ASP A 84 -10.35 1.29 3.99
C ASP A 84 -10.72 0.26 5.07
N GLN A 85 -10.78 -1.03 4.71
CA GLN A 85 -11.08 -2.07 5.69
C GLN A 85 -9.94 -2.20 6.71
N PRO A 86 -10.26 -2.21 8.01
CA PRO A 86 -9.25 -2.31 9.04
C PRO A 86 -8.54 -3.66 8.97
N PRO A 87 -7.23 -3.72 9.28
CA PRO A 87 -6.51 -4.98 9.38
C PRO A 87 -7.12 -5.85 10.47
N VAL A 88 -7.12 -7.17 10.25
CA VAL A 88 -7.52 -8.16 11.24
C VAL A 88 -6.33 -8.98 11.71
N ASP A 89 -6.29 -9.29 13.00
CA ASP A 89 -5.28 -10.16 13.58
C ASP A 89 -5.64 -11.63 13.34
N VAL A 90 -4.63 -12.43 12.97
CA VAL A 90 -4.75 -13.85 12.67
C VAL A 90 -3.88 -14.62 13.67
N GLU A 91 -4.53 -15.13 14.73
CA GLU A 91 -3.87 -15.77 15.87
C GLU A 91 -3.71 -17.29 15.67
N PRO A 92 -2.65 -17.89 16.23
CA PRO A 92 -2.51 -19.34 16.24
C PRO A 92 -3.65 -20.05 16.98
N GLY A 93 -4.23 -21.06 16.34
CA GLY A 93 -5.29 -21.90 16.94
C GLY A 93 -6.65 -21.23 17.09
N LYS A 94 -6.86 -20.03 16.52
CA LYS A 94 -8.16 -19.35 16.47
C LYS A 94 -8.59 -19.15 15.01
N MET A 95 -9.85 -19.47 14.73
CA MET A 95 -10.46 -19.14 13.44
C MET A 95 -11.01 -17.71 13.48
N THR A 96 -10.47 -16.84 12.65
CA THR A 96 -10.99 -15.48 12.39
C THR A 96 -11.86 -15.52 11.13
N GLU A 97 -13.13 -15.14 11.23
CA GLU A 97 -14.02 -15.04 10.07
C GLU A 97 -14.00 -13.61 9.50
N LEU A 98 -13.85 -13.50 8.18
CA LEU A 98 -13.79 -12.21 7.47
C LEU A 98 -14.67 -12.29 6.23
N THR A 99 -15.44 -11.23 5.98
CA THR A 99 -16.22 -11.09 4.74
C THR A 99 -15.73 -9.87 3.97
N LEU A 100 -15.28 -10.11 2.75
CA LEU A 100 -14.78 -9.08 1.84
C LEU A 100 -15.82 -8.84 0.75
N ASN A 101 -15.98 -7.58 0.33
CA ASN A 101 -16.85 -7.20 -0.77
C ASN A 101 -16.03 -6.43 -1.80
N PHE A 102 -16.13 -6.83 -3.06
CA PHE A 102 -15.42 -6.18 -4.17
C PHE A 102 -16.44 -5.75 -5.21
N ASP A 103 -16.59 -4.45 -5.44
CA ASP A 103 -17.57 -3.93 -6.41
C ASP A 103 -17.05 -3.96 -7.84
N GLN A 104 -15.72 -3.98 -8.02
CA GLN A 104 -15.07 -3.93 -9.32
C GLN A 104 -14.26 -5.21 -9.58
N PRO A 105 -14.26 -5.73 -10.82
CA PRO A 105 -13.30 -6.73 -11.23
C PRO A 105 -11.88 -6.18 -11.17
N GLY A 106 -10.91 -7.03 -10.87
CA GLY A 106 -9.52 -6.63 -10.76
C GLY A 106 -8.69 -7.58 -9.91
N LYS A 107 -7.41 -7.24 -9.76
CA LYS A 107 -6.47 -7.96 -8.91
C LYS A 107 -6.21 -7.15 -7.65
N TYR A 108 -6.59 -7.70 -6.50
CA TYR A 108 -6.39 -7.07 -5.20
C TYR A 108 -5.26 -7.81 -4.47
N THR A 109 -4.31 -7.07 -3.90
CA THR A 109 -3.25 -7.66 -3.08
C THR A 109 -3.66 -7.61 -1.62
N TYR A 110 -3.51 -8.72 -0.91
CA TYR A 110 -3.57 -8.73 0.55
C TYR A 110 -2.19 -9.00 1.13
N TYR A 111 -1.96 -8.50 2.34
CA TYR A 111 -0.65 -8.50 2.96
C TYR A 111 -0.73 -8.60 4.48
N CYS A 112 0.41 -8.91 5.09
CA CYS A 112 0.54 -8.98 6.53
C CYS A 112 0.83 -7.63 7.15
N THR A 113 0.15 -7.32 8.24
CA THR A 113 0.32 -6.08 9.02
C THR A 113 0.95 -6.32 10.40
N ARG A 114 1.31 -7.56 10.71
CA ARG A 114 2.02 -7.94 11.94
C ARG A 114 3.37 -8.52 11.61
N TRP A 115 4.39 -8.01 12.28
CA TRP A 115 5.75 -8.50 12.11
C TRP A 115 5.83 -9.98 12.50
N CYS A 116 5.83 -10.85 11.50
CA CYS A 116 5.78 -12.30 11.68
C CYS A 116 7.15 -12.97 11.52
N GLY A 117 8.19 -12.25 11.09
CA GLY A 117 9.54 -12.78 10.94
C GLY A 117 10.43 -11.93 10.02
N PRO A 118 11.69 -12.34 9.81
CA PRO A 118 12.66 -11.61 8.96
C PRO A 118 12.16 -11.34 7.54
N ASN A 119 11.42 -12.28 6.95
CA ASN A 119 10.88 -12.17 5.60
C ASN A 119 9.48 -11.55 5.55
N HIS A 120 8.99 -10.92 6.62
CA HIS A 120 7.62 -10.43 6.79
C HIS A 120 7.04 -9.73 5.54
N TRP A 121 7.85 -8.90 4.86
CA TRP A 121 7.45 -8.17 3.66
C TRP A 121 7.02 -9.08 2.49
N ARG A 122 7.44 -10.35 2.46
CA ARG A 122 7.04 -11.36 1.47
C ARG A 122 5.67 -11.97 1.75
N MET A 123 5.06 -11.70 2.91
CA MET A 123 3.80 -12.34 3.32
C MET A 123 2.59 -11.67 2.65
N ARG A 124 2.44 -11.93 1.35
CA ARG A 124 1.44 -11.33 0.47
C ARG A 124 0.73 -12.40 -0.35
N GLY A 125 -0.50 -12.11 -0.77
CA GLY A 125 -1.28 -12.95 -1.67
C GLY A 125 -2.21 -12.12 -2.54
N THR A 126 -2.97 -12.77 -3.41
CA THR A 126 -3.81 -12.08 -4.40
C THR A 126 -5.24 -12.60 -4.40
N ILE A 127 -6.18 -11.68 -4.63
CA ILE A 127 -7.59 -12.00 -4.90
C ILE A 127 -7.87 -11.54 -6.33
N GLU A 128 -8.14 -12.49 -7.21
CA GLU A 128 -8.62 -12.23 -8.57
C GLU A 128 -10.14 -12.13 -8.57
N VAL A 129 -10.66 -10.91 -8.74
CA VAL A 129 -12.09 -10.64 -8.79
C VAL A 129 -12.52 -10.62 -10.25
N GLN A 130 -13.32 -11.60 -10.63
CA GLN A 130 -13.88 -11.71 -11.98
C GLN A 130 -15.19 -10.92 -12.11
N PRO A 131 -15.56 -10.47 -13.32
CA PRO A 131 -16.86 -9.88 -13.56
C PRO A 131 -18.00 -10.87 -13.31
N ASP A 132 -19.10 -10.39 -12.71
CA ASP A 132 -20.33 -11.18 -12.58
C ASP A 132 -21.06 -11.26 -13.91
N LEU A 133 -20.82 -12.31 -14.68
CA LEU A 133 -21.42 -12.49 -16.02
C LEU A 133 -22.95 -12.56 -16.02
N ASN A 134 -23.60 -12.72 -14.85
CA ASN A 134 -25.06 -12.68 -14.74
C ASN A 134 -25.62 -11.25 -14.67
N LYS A 135 -24.78 -10.24 -14.45
CA LYS A 135 -25.17 -8.82 -14.49
C LYS A 135 -25.00 -8.27 -15.92
N PRO A 136 -26.06 -7.69 -16.52
CA PRO A 136 -25.95 -7.03 -17.83
C PRO A 136 -24.88 -5.95 -17.82
N GLY A 137 -23.93 -6.01 -18.75
CA GLY A 137 -22.81 -5.07 -18.85
C GLY A 137 -21.50 -5.51 -18.16
N ALA A 138 -21.47 -6.64 -17.44
CA ALA A 138 -20.29 -7.06 -16.68
C ALA A 138 -19.03 -7.35 -17.52
N ALA A 139 -19.19 -7.88 -18.74
CA ALA A 139 -18.07 -8.08 -19.65
C ALA A 139 -17.53 -6.76 -20.25
N ALA A 140 -18.34 -5.69 -20.27
CA ALA A 140 -17.95 -4.38 -20.79
C ALA A 140 -17.19 -3.52 -19.76
N SER A 141 -17.17 -3.93 -18.49
CA SER A 141 -16.39 -3.31 -17.40
C SER A 141 -14.98 -3.89 -17.26
N GLN A 142 -14.49 -4.62 -18.27
CA GLN A 142 -13.11 -5.16 -18.31
C GLN A 142 -12.02 -4.09 -18.43
N SER A 143 -12.36 -2.81 -18.57
CA SER A 143 -11.43 -1.76 -18.19
C SER A 143 -11.70 -1.40 -16.73
N SER A 144 -10.84 -1.90 -15.84
CA SER A 144 -10.38 -1.02 -14.76
C SER A 144 -10.13 0.34 -15.42
N GLN A 145 -10.72 1.42 -14.90
CA GLN A 145 -10.26 2.76 -15.26
C GLN A 145 -8.74 2.68 -15.31
N PRO A 146 -8.07 3.07 -16.41
CA PRO A 146 -6.62 3.04 -16.42
C PRO A 146 -6.20 3.91 -15.26
N GLU A 147 -5.78 3.27 -14.17
CA GLU A 147 -5.15 3.91 -13.04
C GLU A 147 -4.07 4.75 -13.69
N ALA A 148 -4.17 6.07 -13.54
CA ALA A 148 -3.35 6.99 -14.30
C ALA A 148 -1.91 6.51 -14.15
N GLU A 149 -1.27 6.24 -15.29
CA GLU A 149 0.03 5.58 -15.30
C GLU A 149 0.96 6.33 -14.34
N PRO A 150 1.70 5.67 -13.43
CA PRO A 150 2.49 6.40 -12.44
C PRO A 150 3.45 7.41 -13.09
N LEU A 151 3.66 8.56 -12.43
CA LEU A 151 4.43 9.68 -12.99
C LEU A 151 5.83 9.26 -13.47
N PHE A 152 6.51 8.36 -12.76
CA PHE A 152 7.83 7.86 -13.15
C PHE A 152 7.84 7.12 -14.49
N ILE A 153 6.75 6.45 -14.85
CA ILE A 153 6.60 5.79 -16.15
C ILE A 153 6.26 6.84 -17.22
N GLN A 154 5.31 7.74 -16.94
CA GLN A 154 4.96 8.83 -17.87
C GLN A 154 6.19 9.64 -18.31
N MET A 155 7.12 9.84 -17.38
CA MET A 155 8.37 10.58 -17.61
C MET A 155 9.52 9.72 -18.14
N GLY A 156 9.39 8.39 -18.18
CA GLY A 156 10.47 7.48 -18.59
C GLY A 156 11.71 7.57 -17.69
N VAL A 157 11.53 7.81 -16.39
CA VAL A 157 12.62 8.01 -15.43
C VAL A 157 13.33 6.69 -15.15
N ASP A 158 14.67 6.70 -15.19
CA ASP A 158 15.48 5.59 -14.69
C ASP A 158 15.46 5.59 -13.16
N ILE A 159 14.53 4.83 -12.59
CA ILE A 159 14.41 4.71 -11.13
C ILE A 159 15.54 3.88 -10.53
N ASP A 160 16.29 3.10 -11.32
CA ASP A 160 17.41 2.26 -10.85
C ASP A 160 18.76 2.96 -10.96
N GLY A 161 18.76 4.16 -11.53
CA GLY A 161 19.89 5.08 -11.52
C GLY A 161 20.39 5.35 -10.10
N GLN A 162 21.66 5.71 -10.01
CA GLN A 162 22.29 6.15 -8.76
C GLN A 162 22.75 7.59 -8.88
N PRO A 163 21.81 8.58 -8.84
CA PRO A 163 22.17 9.98 -8.88
C PRO A 163 23.15 10.33 -7.76
N HIS A 164 24.09 11.22 -8.06
CA HIS A 164 25.09 11.69 -7.12
C HIS A 164 25.40 13.16 -7.39
N THR A 165 25.69 13.92 -6.33
CA THR A 165 26.13 15.30 -6.40
C THR A 165 27.28 15.56 -5.43
N ASP A 166 28.20 16.46 -5.79
CA ASP A 166 29.15 17.06 -4.84
C ASP A 166 28.62 18.40 -4.30
N ARG A 167 27.49 18.87 -4.83
CA ARG A 167 26.85 20.11 -4.42
C ARG A 167 25.91 19.83 -3.26
N ILE A 168 26.44 19.98 -2.05
CA ILE A 168 25.70 19.80 -0.79
C ILE A 168 25.60 21.13 -0.02
N PRO A 169 24.55 21.30 0.80
CA PRO A 169 24.41 22.48 1.64
C PRO A 169 25.44 22.48 2.79
N PRO A 170 25.95 23.66 3.21
CA PRO A 170 26.79 23.76 4.41
C PRO A 170 26.09 23.27 5.68
N ASP A 171 24.82 23.64 5.86
CA ASP A 171 23.97 23.26 6.98
C ASP A 171 22.65 22.70 6.47
N ARG A 172 21.97 21.93 7.30
CA ARG A 172 20.66 21.36 6.97
C ARG A 172 19.68 22.46 6.49
N PRO A 173 19.15 22.37 5.26
CA PRO A 173 18.27 23.40 4.72
C PRO A 173 16.97 23.54 5.53
N ASN A 174 16.53 24.78 5.76
CA ASN A 174 15.38 25.08 6.60
C ASN A 174 14.36 25.96 5.86
N ALA A 175 13.14 25.43 5.71
CA ALA A 175 12.07 26.07 4.98
C ALA A 175 11.58 27.38 5.61
N ARG A 176 11.69 27.55 6.94
CA ARG A 176 11.33 28.80 7.62
C ARG A 176 12.35 29.89 7.35
N ARG A 177 13.65 29.55 7.34
CA ARG A 177 14.71 30.49 6.93
C ARG A 177 14.52 30.91 5.47
N GLY A 178 14.16 29.97 4.59
CA GLY A 178 13.89 30.26 3.18
C GLY A 178 12.69 31.21 3.01
N GLN A 179 11.59 30.93 3.70
CA GLN A 179 10.41 31.80 3.70
C GLN A 179 10.73 33.22 4.23
N ALA A 180 11.61 33.32 5.24
CA ALA A 180 11.99 34.60 5.85
C ALA A 180 12.84 35.51 4.95
N LEU A 181 13.31 35.02 3.79
CA LEU A 181 13.98 35.85 2.77
C LEU A 181 13.00 36.78 2.02
N ASP A 182 11.69 36.66 2.28
CA ASP A 182 10.62 37.52 1.74
C ASP A 182 10.71 37.71 0.22
N THR A 183 11.04 36.62 -0.46
CA THR A 183 11.28 36.59 -1.91
C THR A 183 10.03 36.11 -2.63
N SER A 184 9.62 36.83 -3.67
CA SER A 184 8.59 36.35 -4.59
C SER A 184 9.18 35.31 -5.54
N LEU A 185 9.01 34.02 -5.25
CA LEU A 185 9.42 32.96 -6.16
C LEU A 185 8.58 32.99 -7.45
N PRO A 186 9.22 32.80 -8.63
CA PRO A 186 8.48 32.51 -9.86
C PRO A 186 7.53 31.32 -9.70
N GLU A 187 6.34 31.41 -10.28
CA GLU A 187 5.27 30.41 -10.16
C GLU A 187 5.71 29.00 -10.56
N LYS A 188 6.64 28.88 -11.51
CA LYS A 188 7.23 27.59 -11.93
C LYS A 188 7.79 26.79 -10.74
N TYR A 189 8.39 27.45 -9.74
CA TYR A 189 8.98 26.78 -8.58
C TYR A 189 7.92 26.29 -7.59
N LEU A 190 6.69 26.80 -7.69
CA LEU A 190 5.57 26.43 -6.83
C LEU A 190 4.63 25.41 -7.49
N ALA A 191 4.87 25.09 -8.77
CA ALA A 191 4.09 24.11 -9.50
C ALA A 191 4.37 22.68 -9.01
N GLU A 192 3.30 21.90 -8.85
CA GLU A 192 3.38 20.52 -8.37
C GLU A 192 4.28 19.63 -9.23
N GLU A 193 4.13 19.75 -10.53
CA GLU A 193 4.96 19.06 -11.50
C GLU A 193 6.44 19.43 -11.35
N TYR A 194 6.77 20.70 -11.13
CA TYR A 194 8.16 21.14 -11.06
C TYR A 194 8.87 20.52 -9.85
N TYR A 195 8.26 20.59 -8.67
CA TYR A 195 8.89 20.02 -7.46
C TYR A 195 8.98 18.49 -7.53
N ARG A 196 8.01 17.79 -8.13
CA ARG A 196 8.02 16.31 -8.21
C ARG A 196 9.06 15.76 -9.16
N THR A 197 9.41 16.53 -10.19
CA THR A 197 10.21 16.04 -11.32
C THR A 197 11.66 16.48 -11.26
N HIS A 198 11.99 17.50 -10.47
CA HIS A 198 13.36 17.98 -10.29
C HIS A 198 13.92 17.56 -8.94
N SER A 199 15.20 17.22 -8.90
CA SER A 199 15.97 17.03 -7.67
C SER A 199 16.24 18.37 -6.96
N PRO A 200 16.45 18.37 -5.64
CA PRO A 200 16.86 19.56 -4.92
C PRO A 200 18.08 20.29 -5.51
N VAL A 201 19.07 19.54 -6.02
CA VAL A 201 20.24 20.11 -6.68
C VAL A 201 19.87 20.84 -7.97
N GLU A 202 19.04 20.26 -8.82
CA GLU A 202 18.59 20.91 -10.05
C GLU A 202 17.79 22.19 -9.76
N VAL A 203 16.95 22.17 -8.71
CA VAL A 203 16.22 23.36 -8.27
C VAL A 203 17.18 24.41 -7.71
N TRP A 204 18.18 24.02 -6.93
CA TRP A 204 19.21 24.95 -6.44
C TRP A 204 19.97 25.61 -7.58
N GLU A 205 20.36 24.84 -8.60
CA GLU A 205 21.08 25.36 -9.77
C GLU A 205 20.20 26.28 -10.61
N SER A 206 18.92 25.94 -10.76
CA SER A 206 17.94 26.82 -11.39
C SER A 206 17.81 28.15 -10.63
N LEU A 207 17.65 28.09 -9.31
CA LEU A 207 17.55 29.26 -8.46
C LEU A 207 18.81 30.11 -8.51
N ARG A 208 20.01 29.51 -8.55
CA ARG A 208 21.28 30.25 -8.69
C ARG A 208 21.43 31.02 -9.99
N ASN A 209 20.65 30.68 -11.01
CA ASN A 209 20.63 31.43 -12.26
C ASN A 209 19.61 32.57 -12.26
N GLU A 210 18.77 32.68 -11.23
CA GLU A 210 17.81 33.77 -11.07
C GLU A 210 18.51 35.05 -10.57
N ALA A 211 18.06 36.21 -11.06
CA ALA A 211 18.67 37.50 -10.70
C ALA A 211 18.54 37.83 -9.20
N PHE A 212 17.44 37.42 -8.56
CA PHE A 212 17.17 37.75 -7.15
C PHE A 212 18.03 36.95 -6.17
N THR A 213 18.60 35.81 -6.58
CA THR A 213 19.44 34.96 -5.72
C THR A 213 20.93 35.28 -5.81
N GLN A 214 21.34 36.17 -6.73
CA GLN A 214 22.76 36.51 -6.92
C GLN A 214 23.41 37.11 -5.67
N SER A 215 22.61 37.76 -4.82
CA SER A 215 23.07 38.34 -3.54
C SER A 215 23.04 37.35 -2.36
N TYR A 216 22.44 36.17 -2.54
CA TYR A 216 22.23 35.20 -1.47
C TYR A 216 23.43 34.28 -1.30
N SER A 217 23.72 33.88 -0.07
CA SER A 217 24.67 32.81 0.22
C SER A 217 24.18 31.46 -0.30
N ASP A 218 25.07 30.48 -0.42
CA ASP A 218 24.68 29.12 -0.87
C ASP A 218 23.62 28.53 0.06
N GLN A 219 23.78 28.76 1.37
CA GLN A 219 22.82 28.31 2.38
C GLN A 219 21.45 28.96 2.21
N GLN A 220 21.39 30.26 1.91
CA GLN A 220 20.12 30.95 1.70
C GLN A 220 19.37 30.39 0.48
N VAL A 221 20.08 30.02 -0.59
CA VAL A 221 19.45 29.38 -1.76
C VAL A 221 19.00 27.96 -1.44
N TRP A 222 19.76 27.21 -0.65
CA TRP A 222 19.30 25.91 -0.14
C TRP A 222 18.06 26.02 0.77
N ASP A 223 17.99 27.04 1.60
CA ASP A 223 16.82 27.30 2.43
C ASP A 223 15.59 27.63 1.56
N LEU A 224 15.75 28.30 0.41
CA LEU A 224 14.67 28.47 -0.59
C LEU A 224 14.22 27.13 -1.19
N VAL A 225 15.15 26.20 -1.48
CA VAL A 225 14.80 24.85 -1.94
C VAL A 225 13.95 24.12 -0.90
N ALA A 226 14.35 24.14 0.37
CA ALA A 226 13.54 23.56 1.45
C ALA A 226 12.16 24.23 1.56
N TRP A 227 12.09 25.55 1.37
CA TRP A 227 10.83 26.28 1.35
C TRP A 227 9.91 25.84 0.21
N ILE A 228 10.45 25.62 -0.99
CA ILE A 228 9.72 25.06 -2.15
C ILE A 228 9.16 23.68 -1.80
N TRP A 229 9.98 22.78 -1.26
CA TRP A 229 9.53 21.43 -0.86
C TRP A 229 8.41 21.49 0.17
N ARG A 230 8.49 22.41 1.14
CA ARG A 230 7.44 22.60 2.13
C ARG A 230 6.09 22.98 1.51
N GLN A 231 6.06 23.64 0.34
CA GLN A 231 4.80 23.97 -0.34
C GLN A 231 4.06 22.74 -0.85
N GLY A 232 4.77 21.65 -1.15
CA GLY A 232 4.19 20.41 -1.65
C GLY A 232 3.50 19.56 -0.57
N THR A 233 3.71 19.89 0.71
CA THR A 233 3.30 19.05 1.83
C THR A 233 2.51 19.81 2.91
N SER A 234 2.00 19.07 3.91
CA SER A 234 1.28 19.61 5.06
C SER A 234 1.62 18.81 6.32
N PRO A 235 1.39 19.36 7.53
CA PRO A 235 1.60 18.60 8.77
C PRO A 235 0.83 17.28 8.82
N ALA A 236 -0.38 17.23 8.25
CA ALA A 236 -1.16 16.00 8.16
C ALA A 236 -0.51 14.97 7.23
N LYS A 237 -0.11 15.38 6.01
CA LYS A 237 0.59 14.49 5.06
C LYS A 237 1.90 13.96 5.64
N LEU A 238 2.67 14.80 6.33
CA LEU A 238 3.91 14.38 6.98
C LEU A 238 3.66 13.38 8.11
N ALA A 239 2.60 13.55 8.89
CA ALA A 239 2.22 12.61 9.94
C ALA A 239 1.79 11.25 9.35
N ASP A 240 1.02 11.27 8.24
CA ASP A 240 0.63 10.05 7.53
C ASP A 240 1.85 9.33 6.95
N GLY A 241 2.74 10.06 6.28
CA GLY A 241 4.00 9.53 5.76
C GLY A 241 4.90 8.96 6.85
N GLN A 242 5.02 9.64 7.99
CA GLN A 242 5.78 9.17 9.14
C GLN A 242 5.22 7.84 9.69
N MET A 243 3.90 7.75 9.84
CA MET A 243 3.24 6.53 10.31
C MET A 243 3.49 5.36 9.35
N LEU A 244 3.32 5.60 8.05
CA LEU A 244 3.57 4.59 7.02
C LEU A 244 5.04 4.14 7.02
N PHE A 245 5.98 5.08 7.12
CA PHE A 245 7.41 4.79 7.15
C PHE A 245 7.78 3.97 8.38
N ALA A 246 7.32 4.37 9.56
CA ALA A 246 7.60 3.67 10.82
C ALA A 246 7.08 2.22 10.78
N GLN A 247 5.90 2.00 10.20
CA GLN A 247 5.29 0.67 10.12
C GLN A 247 5.90 -0.23 9.05
N ASN A 248 6.35 0.33 7.93
CA ASN A 248 6.62 -0.47 6.72
C ASN A 248 8.05 -0.35 6.19
N CYS A 249 8.78 0.71 6.55
CA CYS A 249 10.08 1.06 5.96
C CYS A 249 11.23 1.04 6.98
N ALA A 250 10.98 1.48 8.21
CA ALA A 250 12.00 1.69 9.24
C ALA A 250 12.77 0.41 9.62
N ALA A 251 12.16 -0.76 9.50
CA ALA A 251 12.83 -2.03 9.77
C ALA A 251 14.06 -2.25 8.87
N CYS A 252 14.05 -1.72 7.64
CA CYS A 252 15.20 -1.77 6.73
C CYS A 252 15.96 -0.44 6.69
N HIS A 253 15.25 0.68 6.60
CA HIS A 253 15.86 2.01 6.41
C HIS A 253 16.27 2.71 7.70
N GLY A 254 15.98 2.15 8.87
CA GLY A 254 16.20 2.77 10.17
C GLY A 254 15.13 3.81 10.52
N GLU A 255 14.86 4.01 11.82
CA GLU A 255 13.88 5.02 12.27
C GLU A 255 14.31 6.44 11.87
N MET A 256 15.63 6.67 11.80
CA MET A 256 16.24 7.93 11.41
C MET A 256 16.57 8.00 9.91
N GLY A 257 16.19 6.98 9.13
CA GLY A 257 16.40 6.95 7.68
C GLY A 257 17.84 6.68 7.25
N ALA A 258 18.73 6.25 8.14
CA ALA A 258 20.17 6.09 7.88
C ALA A 258 20.54 4.78 7.16
N GLY A 259 19.56 3.99 6.70
CA GLY A 259 19.80 2.70 6.05
C GLY A 259 20.29 1.61 7.00
N ASP A 260 20.13 1.81 8.31
CA ASP A 260 20.69 1.01 9.40
C ASP A 260 19.60 0.27 10.22
N GLY A 261 18.44 0.02 9.60
CA GLY A 261 17.36 -0.70 10.24
C GLY A 261 17.78 -2.11 10.68
N VAL A 262 17.03 -2.71 11.60
CA VAL A 262 17.31 -4.05 12.15
C VAL A 262 17.44 -5.16 11.09
N MET A 263 16.90 -4.94 9.89
CA MET A 263 17.00 -5.85 8.74
C MET A 263 18.05 -5.44 7.71
N ALA A 264 18.72 -4.30 7.85
CA ALA A 264 19.63 -3.76 6.86
C ALA A 264 20.76 -4.73 6.50
N GLU A 265 21.39 -5.35 7.49
CA GLU A 265 22.46 -6.34 7.27
C GLU A 265 21.95 -7.59 6.54
N ALA A 266 20.77 -8.09 6.90
CA ALA A 266 20.18 -9.26 6.28
C ALA A 266 19.83 -9.00 4.80
N VAL A 267 19.25 -7.83 4.51
CA VAL A 267 18.93 -7.39 3.14
C VAL A 267 20.21 -7.20 2.33
N ALA A 268 21.25 -6.58 2.91
CA ALA A 268 22.53 -6.39 2.24
C ALA A 268 23.21 -7.74 1.92
N ALA A 269 23.13 -8.72 2.81
CA ALA A 269 23.66 -10.06 2.59
C ALA A 269 22.90 -10.81 1.48
N GLU A 270 21.56 -10.74 1.46
CA GLU A 270 20.74 -11.30 0.37
C GLU A 270 21.10 -10.64 -0.96
N TYR A 271 21.26 -9.32 -1.01
CA TYR A 271 21.63 -8.61 -2.23
C TYR A 271 23.02 -9.00 -2.74
N ALA A 272 24.02 -9.06 -1.87
CA ALA A 272 25.37 -9.49 -2.22
C ALA A 272 25.39 -10.92 -2.79
N SER A 273 24.52 -11.80 -2.30
CA SER A 273 24.38 -13.17 -2.81
C SER A 273 23.74 -13.24 -4.21
N SER A 274 23.05 -12.19 -4.65
CA SER A 274 22.35 -12.13 -5.95
C SER A 274 23.25 -11.75 -7.13
N GLY A 275 24.57 -11.59 -6.92
CA GLY A 275 25.54 -11.22 -7.96
C GLY A 275 25.59 -9.72 -8.25
N HIS A 276 24.84 -8.91 -7.50
CA HIS A 276 24.97 -7.46 -7.49
C HIS A 276 25.94 -7.03 -6.37
N GLY A 277 26.61 -5.89 -6.52
CA GLY A 277 27.57 -5.36 -5.53
C GLY A 277 26.94 -5.07 -4.15
N PRO A 278 27.71 -4.68 -3.13
CA PRO A 278 27.14 -4.37 -1.83
C PRO A 278 26.25 -3.13 -1.94
N ALA A 279 24.96 -3.29 -1.70
CA ALA A 279 24.07 -2.19 -1.38
C ALA A 279 23.06 -2.68 -0.33
N GLY A 280 23.14 -2.12 0.86
CA GLY A 280 22.06 -2.20 1.83
C GLY A 280 20.92 -1.26 1.45
N PRO A 281 19.91 -1.14 2.32
CA PRO A 281 18.89 -0.11 2.19
C PRO A 281 19.52 1.29 2.00
N ILE A 282 18.89 2.14 1.19
CA ILE A 282 19.39 3.50 0.98
C ILE A 282 19.42 4.29 2.30
N ASP A 283 20.51 5.03 2.51
CA ASP A 283 20.65 6.06 3.53
C ASP A 283 20.04 7.36 3.00
N PHE A 284 18.87 7.73 3.53
CA PHE A 284 18.17 8.97 3.19
C PHE A 284 18.80 10.21 3.84
N THR A 285 19.72 10.03 4.77
CA THR A 285 20.46 11.11 5.44
C THR A 285 21.70 11.53 4.65
N ASP A 286 22.20 10.70 3.73
CA ASP A 286 23.30 11.03 2.81
C ASP A 286 22.86 12.12 1.79
N PRO A 287 23.37 13.37 1.93
CA PRO A 287 22.98 14.46 1.04
C PRO A 287 23.51 14.28 -0.38
N HIS A 288 24.62 13.55 -0.58
CA HIS A 288 25.21 13.36 -1.91
C HIS A 288 24.29 12.57 -2.84
N ARG A 289 23.54 11.61 -2.28
CA ARG A 289 22.58 10.78 -3.02
C ARG A 289 21.19 11.36 -3.00
N ASN A 290 20.69 11.72 -1.82
CA ASN A 290 19.28 12.08 -1.69
C ASN A 290 18.98 13.43 -2.35
N LEU A 291 19.86 14.43 -2.25
CA LEU A 291 19.65 15.74 -2.91
C LEU A 291 19.81 15.69 -4.44
N ALA A 292 20.48 14.66 -4.97
CA ALA A 292 20.56 14.39 -6.41
C ALA A 292 19.35 13.60 -6.94
N THR A 293 18.48 13.10 -6.06
CA THR A 293 17.33 12.26 -6.42
C THR A 293 16.07 13.12 -6.51
N SER A 294 15.30 13.00 -7.60
CA SER A 294 14.00 13.68 -7.70
C SER A 294 12.89 12.91 -6.97
N PRO A 295 11.83 13.58 -6.48
CA PRO A 295 10.71 12.90 -5.80
C PRO A 295 10.05 11.81 -6.66
N VAL A 296 10.00 11.98 -7.99
CA VAL A 296 9.47 10.97 -8.91
C VAL A 296 10.31 9.68 -8.94
N ILE A 297 11.64 9.75 -8.73
CA ILE A 297 12.47 8.55 -8.56
C ILE A 297 12.08 7.83 -7.27
N GLN A 298 11.92 8.55 -6.16
CA GLN A 298 11.49 7.96 -4.88
C GLN A 298 10.10 7.32 -4.99
N GLN A 299 9.15 8.00 -5.66
CA GLN A 299 7.82 7.47 -5.93
C GLN A 299 7.91 6.15 -6.73
N GLY A 300 8.69 6.14 -7.81
CA GLY A 300 8.88 4.95 -8.64
C GLY A 300 9.52 3.79 -7.87
N LYS A 301 10.51 4.07 -7.02
CA LYS A 301 11.11 3.07 -6.13
C LYS A 301 10.12 2.49 -5.13
N ILE A 302 9.24 3.31 -4.54
CA ILE A 302 8.20 2.82 -3.62
C ILE A 302 7.20 1.94 -4.38
N ILE A 303 6.73 2.38 -5.55
CA ILE A 303 5.75 1.65 -6.36
C ILE A 303 6.29 0.30 -6.80
N ARG A 304 7.45 0.29 -7.45
CA ARG A 304 8.02 -0.89 -8.13
C ARG A 304 8.91 -1.74 -7.22
N GLY A 305 9.42 -1.18 -6.13
CA GLY A 305 10.52 -1.77 -5.37
C GLY A 305 11.85 -1.68 -6.13
N GLY A 306 12.87 -2.34 -5.61
CA GLY A 306 14.19 -2.44 -6.26
C GLY A 306 14.43 -3.87 -6.72
N MET A 307 14.59 -4.08 -8.04
CA MET A 307 14.92 -5.41 -8.55
C MET A 307 16.27 -5.85 -8.01
N GLY A 308 16.29 -6.99 -7.33
CA GLY A 308 17.48 -7.52 -6.66
C GLY A 308 17.70 -6.94 -5.25
N THR A 309 17.36 -5.69 -4.95
CA THR A 309 17.81 -4.97 -3.74
C THR A 309 17.08 -5.32 -2.43
N GLY A 310 16.23 -6.34 -2.43
CA GLY A 310 15.36 -6.69 -1.29
C GLY A 310 14.29 -5.65 -0.94
N MET A 311 14.19 -4.54 -1.70
CA MET A 311 13.18 -3.50 -1.49
C MET A 311 11.82 -3.98 -2.02
N PRO A 312 10.78 -4.12 -1.18
CA PRO A 312 9.47 -4.59 -1.61
C PRO A 312 8.77 -3.59 -2.54
N TYR A 313 7.89 -4.08 -3.40
CA TYR A 313 6.99 -3.24 -4.21
C TYR A 313 5.77 -2.82 -3.38
N TRP A 314 5.38 -1.55 -3.35
CA TRP A 314 4.27 -1.07 -2.52
C TRP A 314 3.06 -0.56 -3.32
N GLY A 315 3.16 -0.48 -4.65
CA GLY A 315 2.08 0.02 -5.51
C GLY A 315 0.70 -0.60 -5.24
N PRO A 316 0.57 -1.95 -5.15
CA PRO A 316 -0.71 -2.59 -4.85
C PRO A 316 -1.18 -2.49 -3.38
N ILE A 317 -0.36 -1.91 -2.50
CA ILE A 317 -0.64 -1.82 -1.05
C ILE A 317 -1.07 -0.41 -0.66
N PHE A 318 -0.32 0.59 -1.11
CA PHE A 318 -0.57 1.99 -0.79
C PHE A 318 -1.32 2.70 -1.90
N THR A 319 -2.21 3.62 -1.53
CA THR A 319 -2.83 4.54 -2.47
C THR A 319 -1.80 5.54 -2.99
N GLU A 320 -2.09 6.21 -4.12
CA GLU A 320 -1.21 7.26 -4.64
C GLU A 320 -0.94 8.36 -3.60
N GLU A 321 -1.98 8.78 -2.85
CA GLU A 321 -1.86 9.77 -1.79
C GLU A 321 -0.92 9.33 -0.67
N GLN A 322 -1.01 8.06 -0.25
CA GLN A 322 -0.11 7.48 0.76
C GLN A 322 1.34 7.39 0.27
N ILE A 323 1.55 7.08 -1.01
CA ILE A 323 2.88 7.04 -1.61
C ILE A 323 3.50 8.45 -1.64
N TRP A 324 2.73 9.47 -2.02
CA TRP A 324 3.23 10.85 -1.99
C TRP A 324 3.45 11.36 -0.56
N ALA A 325 2.62 10.97 0.41
CA ALA A 325 2.85 11.26 1.82
C ALA A 325 4.18 10.65 2.32
N LEU A 326 4.49 9.41 1.92
CA LEU A 326 5.78 8.78 2.17
C LEU A 326 6.94 9.57 1.54
N VAL A 327 6.83 9.92 0.26
CA VAL A 327 7.85 10.73 -0.44
C VAL A 327 8.09 12.06 0.27
N ASP A 328 7.03 12.78 0.64
CA ASP A 328 7.11 14.03 1.39
C ASP A 328 7.83 13.84 2.74
N TYR A 329 7.54 12.74 3.44
CA TYR A 329 8.19 12.40 4.71
C TYR A 329 9.67 12.05 4.53
N LEU A 330 10.07 11.37 3.46
CA LEU A 330 11.49 11.07 3.19
C LEU A 330 12.34 12.34 3.08
N TRP A 331 11.76 13.44 2.60
CA TRP A 331 12.46 14.74 2.57
C TRP A 331 12.69 15.36 3.94
N THR A 332 11.98 14.91 4.98
CA THR A 332 12.26 15.28 6.37
C THR A 332 13.55 14.66 6.93
N PHE A 333 14.30 13.88 6.15
CA PHE A 333 15.67 13.51 6.50
C PHE A 333 16.70 14.54 6.00
N GLN A 334 16.35 15.32 4.98
CA GLN A 334 17.22 16.34 4.38
C GLN A 334 16.83 17.77 4.78
N PHE A 335 15.54 18.06 4.95
CA PHE A 335 15.03 19.40 5.19
C PHE A 335 14.38 19.56 6.56
N GLU A 336 14.42 20.77 7.09
CA GLU A 336 13.66 21.20 8.26
C GLU A 336 12.46 22.05 7.81
N TYR A 337 11.26 21.76 8.35
CA TYR A 337 10.00 22.44 8.01
C TYR A 337 9.47 23.39 9.10
#